data_AF-A0A5Y6PXQ4-F1
#
_entry.id   AF-A0A5Y6PXQ4-F1
#
_cell.length_a   1.000
_cell.length_b   1.000
_cell.length_c   1.000
_cell.angle_alpha   90.00
_cell.angle_beta   90.00
_cell.angle_gamma   90.00
#
_symmetry.space_group_name_H-M   'P 1'
#
loop_
_entity.id
_entity.type
_entity.pdbx_description
1 polymer ?
#
loop_
_entity_poly.entity_id
_entity_poly.type
_entity_poly.pdbx_seq_one_letter_code
_entity_poly.pdbx_strand_id
1 'polypeptide(L)'
;NHKNIIFIGQDLAYAENGNSHPDDYQNSANYESQMYEHILTEAYGGKKEIKTHEVWIFFKQILEAMIIKYHITTYNCTEGGARIEGTIEKPFLWACENLLHKNLNKPFEKLEPLSLNKQNEFLLKAYYKVCKSIKHCRDFNKILSNDFENIQSIYLSLNEKEEYLNLAIEKIDKFKNKLEDIKQMQDLYEILSPLLIQFELNLARIYVLNPKTKEDAFNKSILWIKEHLEFMELVYGHIKAQENALIKNILPLEEKLKERKLDKWMERVRR
;
A
#
# COMPACT_ATOMS: atom_id res chain seq x y z
N ASN A 1 -14.03 15.43 -26.32
CA ASN A 1 -13.66 16.79 -25.86
C ASN A 1 -14.73 17.30 -24.90
N HIS A 2 -14.33 17.72 -23.71
CA HIS A 2 -15.23 18.34 -22.73
C HIS A 2 -15.46 19.82 -23.08
N LYS A 3 -16.67 20.32 -22.84
CA LYS A 3 -17.03 21.73 -23.12
C LYS A 3 -16.51 22.68 -22.03
N ASN A 4 -16.73 22.30 -20.77
CA ASN A 4 -16.30 23.03 -19.59
C ASN A 4 -15.60 22.05 -18.64
N ILE A 5 -14.65 22.56 -17.85
CA ILE A 5 -14.04 21.88 -16.69
C ILE A 5 -14.39 22.70 -15.44
N ILE A 6 -14.70 22.04 -14.34
CA ILE A 6 -15.01 22.68 -13.06
C ILE A 6 -14.10 22.06 -12.00
N PHE A 7 -13.28 22.87 -11.34
CA PHE A 7 -12.46 22.45 -10.20
C PHE A 7 -13.20 22.72 -8.89
N ILE A 8 -13.23 21.70 -8.03
CA ILE A 8 -13.85 21.73 -6.71
C ILE A 8 -12.95 20.95 -5.75
N GLY A 9 -12.65 21.53 -4.59
CA GLY A 9 -11.80 20.91 -3.56
C GLY A 9 -10.33 20.77 -3.98
N GLN A 10 -9.89 21.60 -4.95
CA GLN A 10 -8.47 21.74 -5.28
C GLN A 10 -7.95 22.98 -4.56
N ASP A 11 -7.81 22.88 -3.23
CA ASP A 11 -7.48 24.02 -2.39
C ASP A 11 -6.07 24.52 -2.68
N LEU A 12 -5.10 23.59 -2.83
CA LEU A 12 -3.69 23.88 -3.12
C LEU A 12 -3.09 24.92 -2.13
N ALA A 13 -3.63 24.95 -0.91
CA ALA A 13 -3.35 25.90 0.12
C ALA A 13 -3.78 25.33 1.47
N TYR A 14 -3.19 25.84 2.55
CA TYR A 14 -3.61 25.52 3.90
C TYR A 14 -4.90 26.26 4.25
N ALA A 15 -5.71 25.67 5.13
CA ALA A 15 -6.84 26.36 5.74
C ALA A 15 -6.36 27.54 6.61
N GLU A 16 -7.26 28.48 6.94
CA GLU A 16 -6.92 29.66 7.76
C GLU A 16 -6.31 29.29 9.14
N ASN A 17 -6.73 28.15 9.70
CA ASN A 17 -6.19 27.60 10.96
C ASN A 17 -4.85 26.87 10.80
N GLY A 18 -4.31 26.76 9.58
CA GLY A 18 -3.06 26.08 9.26
C GLY A 18 -3.18 24.58 8.98
N ASN A 19 -4.40 24.02 8.98
CA ASN A 19 -4.61 22.61 8.61
C ASN A 19 -4.25 22.39 7.13
N SER A 20 -3.62 21.24 6.86
CA SER A 20 -3.31 20.77 5.51
C SER A 20 -4.38 19.84 4.95
N HIS A 21 -5.17 19.23 5.82
CA HIS A 21 -6.17 18.23 5.49
C HIS A 21 -7.49 18.48 6.23
N PRO A 22 -8.59 17.86 5.79
CA PRO A 22 -9.85 17.84 6.54
C PRO A 22 -9.68 17.23 7.94
N ASP A 23 -10.58 17.62 8.86
CA ASP A 23 -10.52 17.20 10.28
C ASP A 23 -10.63 15.68 10.48
N ASP A 24 -11.26 14.96 9.54
CA ASP A 24 -11.46 13.51 9.57
C ASP A 24 -10.36 12.73 8.81
N TYR A 25 -9.28 13.39 8.39
CA TYR A 25 -8.17 12.72 7.75
C TYR A 25 -7.49 11.72 8.70
N GLN A 26 -7.29 10.49 8.22
CA GLN A 26 -6.78 9.37 9.04
C GLN A 26 -5.42 9.65 9.72
N ASN A 27 -4.56 10.48 9.10
CA ASN A 27 -3.25 10.84 9.64
C ASN A 27 -3.24 12.21 10.33
N SER A 28 -4.42 12.73 10.71
CA SER A 28 -4.70 14.05 11.31
C SER A 28 -4.67 15.26 10.36
N ALA A 29 -5.50 16.26 10.64
CA ALA A 29 -5.65 17.48 9.83
C ALA A 29 -4.34 18.27 9.59
N ASN A 30 -3.33 18.07 10.44
CA ASN A 30 -2.05 18.78 10.38
C ASN A 30 -0.90 17.92 9.83
N TYR A 31 -1.19 16.76 9.22
CA TYR A 31 -0.19 15.79 8.75
C TYR A 31 0.97 16.41 7.94
N GLU A 32 0.66 17.34 7.03
CA GLU A 32 1.65 18.03 6.19
C GLU A 32 1.90 19.50 6.62
N SER A 33 1.27 19.96 7.70
CA SER A 33 1.31 21.38 8.09
C SER A 33 2.68 21.88 8.53
N GLN A 34 3.58 20.96 8.92
CA GLN A 34 4.96 21.26 9.33
C GLN A 34 6.01 20.55 8.46
N MET A 35 5.57 19.81 7.44
CA MET A 35 6.47 19.01 6.60
C MET A 35 7.24 19.88 5.61
N TYR A 36 6.64 20.98 5.17
CA TYR A 36 7.18 21.88 4.15
C TYR A 36 7.23 23.33 4.65
N GLU A 37 8.13 24.12 4.06
CA GLU A 37 8.14 25.57 4.27
C GLU A 37 6.88 26.21 3.71
N HIS A 38 6.30 27.14 4.48
CA HIS A 38 5.10 27.87 4.07
C HIS A 38 5.51 29.02 3.15
N ILE A 39 4.94 29.01 1.95
CA ILE A 39 5.05 30.09 0.98
C ILE A 39 3.68 30.76 0.79
N LEU A 40 3.68 32.00 0.31
CA LEU A 40 2.46 32.74 0.02
C LEU A 40 2.14 32.68 -1.48
N THR A 41 0.86 32.53 -1.79
CA THR A 41 0.32 32.64 -3.15
C THR A 41 -0.96 33.45 -3.12
N GLU A 42 -1.36 34.02 -4.25
CA GLU A 42 -2.66 34.67 -4.35
C GLU A 42 -3.79 33.68 -4.04
N ALA A 43 -4.68 34.08 -3.15
CA ALA A 43 -5.89 33.35 -2.82
C ALA A 43 -6.95 33.59 -3.92
N TYR A 44 -7.91 32.67 -3.99
CA TYR A 44 -9.11 32.82 -4.83
C TYR A 44 -9.69 34.25 -4.72
N GLY A 45 -10.01 34.84 -5.86
CA GLY A 45 -10.50 36.21 -5.98
C GLY A 45 -9.41 37.28 -6.08
N GLY A 46 -8.12 36.93 -5.94
CA GLY A 46 -6.98 37.80 -6.22
C GLY A 46 -6.81 39.00 -5.29
N LYS A 47 -7.42 38.96 -4.09
CA LYS A 47 -7.41 40.09 -3.13
C LYS A 47 -6.58 39.84 -1.87
N LYS A 48 -6.22 38.59 -1.62
CA LYS A 48 -5.51 38.16 -0.42
C LYS A 48 -4.43 37.17 -0.83
N GLU A 49 -3.48 36.96 0.07
CA GLU A 49 -2.54 35.86 -0.02
C GLU A 49 -2.98 34.74 0.91
N ILE A 50 -2.69 33.50 0.53
CA ILE A 50 -2.92 32.30 1.31
C ILE A 50 -1.63 31.49 1.38
N LYS A 51 -1.46 30.75 2.48
CA LYS A 51 -0.30 29.88 2.67
C LYS A 51 -0.43 28.62 1.84
N THR A 52 0.67 28.18 1.24
CA THR A 52 0.79 26.95 0.47
C THR A 52 2.22 26.39 0.62
N HIS A 53 2.59 25.36 -0.13
CA HIS A 53 3.95 24.82 -0.19
C HIS A 53 4.35 24.44 -1.63
N GLU A 54 5.63 24.13 -1.82
CA GLU A 54 6.24 23.92 -3.13
C GLU A 54 5.54 22.88 -4.02
N VAL A 55 5.07 21.78 -3.42
CA VAL A 55 4.41 20.69 -4.15
C VAL A 55 3.02 21.14 -4.65
N TRP A 56 2.27 21.88 -3.84
CA TRP A 56 0.98 22.44 -4.27
C TRP A 56 1.14 23.53 -5.34
N ILE A 57 2.19 24.34 -5.27
CA ILE A 57 2.53 25.28 -6.36
C ILE A 57 2.87 24.53 -7.65
N PHE A 58 3.62 23.44 -7.56
CA PHE A 58 3.92 22.61 -8.72
C PHE A 58 2.64 22.05 -9.37
N PHE A 59 1.71 21.51 -8.57
CA PHE A 59 0.40 21.07 -9.08
C PHE A 59 -0.41 22.22 -9.70
N LYS A 60 -0.45 23.39 -9.04
CA LYS A 60 -1.09 24.60 -9.58
C LYS A 60 -0.54 24.95 -10.97
N GLN A 61 0.78 24.99 -11.13
CA GLN A 61 1.44 25.31 -12.40
C GLN A 61 1.14 24.28 -13.50
N ILE A 62 1.03 22.99 -13.15
CA ILE A 62 0.61 21.95 -14.10
C ILE A 62 -0.82 22.21 -14.58
N LEU A 63 -1.75 22.52 -13.67
CA LEU A 63 -3.14 22.83 -14.04
C LEU A 63 -3.20 24.05 -14.97
N GLU A 64 -2.47 25.12 -14.65
CA GLU A 64 -2.37 26.34 -15.47
C GLU A 64 -1.82 26.05 -16.87
N ALA A 65 -0.74 25.25 -16.96
CA ALA A 65 -0.17 24.84 -18.23
C ALA A 65 -1.15 23.98 -19.06
N MET A 66 -1.93 23.11 -18.41
CA MET A 66 -2.97 22.31 -19.08
C MET A 66 -4.11 23.18 -19.60
N ILE A 67 -4.56 24.18 -18.84
CA ILE A 67 -5.61 25.12 -19.26
C ILE A 67 -5.17 25.86 -20.53
N ILE A 68 -3.94 26.37 -20.53
CA ILE A 68 -3.35 27.04 -21.71
C ILE A 68 -3.28 26.08 -22.89
N LYS A 69 -2.81 24.85 -22.69
CA LYS A 69 -2.62 23.89 -23.78
C LYS A 69 -3.93 23.44 -24.43
N TYR A 70 -4.96 23.17 -23.64
CA TYR A 70 -6.21 22.57 -24.13
C TYR A 70 -7.27 23.60 -24.51
N HIS A 71 -7.13 24.85 -24.05
CA HIS A 71 -8.08 25.93 -24.34
C HIS A 71 -9.55 25.58 -24.02
N ILE A 72 -9.77 24.80 -22.95
CA ILE A 72 -11.11 24.45 -22.47
C ILE A 72 -11.51 25.46 -21.40
N THR A 73 -12.75 25.98 -21.47
CA THR A 73 -13.28 26.88 -20.44
C THR A 73 -13.25 26.17 -19.09
N THR A 74 -12.44 26.68 -18.17
CA THR A 74 -12.20 26.05 -16.87
C THR A 74 -12.66 26.99 -15.77
N TYR A 75 -13.48 26.50 -14.85
CA TYR A 75 -13.98 27.23 -13.71
C TYR A 75 -13.27 26.77 -12.45
N ASN A 76 -12.75 27.72 -11.65
CA ASN A 76 -12.33 27.43 -10.29
C ASN A 76 -13.51 27.72 -9.37
N CYS A 77 -14.00 26.69 -8.67
CA CYS A 77 -15.09 26.77 -7.70
C CYS A 77 -14.64 26.39 -6.29
N THR A 78 -13.36 26.61 -5.98
CA THR A 78 -12.78 26.35 -4.66
C THR A 78 -12.48 27.69 -3.98
N GLU A 79 -13.49 28.31 -3.36
CA GLU A 79 -13.40 29.70 -2.85
C GLU A 79 -12.38 29.89 -1.71
N GLY A 80 -12.03 28.83 -0.98
CA GLY A 80 -11.03 28.86 0.09
C GLY A 80 -9.60 28.57 -0.35
N GLY A 81 -9.39 28.25 -1.64
CA GLY A 81 -8.11 27.78 -2.16
C GLY A 81 -7.22 28.88 -2.76
N ALA A 82 -6.11 28.44 -3.34
CA ALA A 82 -5.25 29.25 -4.17
C ALA A 82 -5.97 29.66 -5.47
N ARG A 83 -5.65 30.86 -5.95
CA ARG A 83 -5.99 31.30 -7.30
C ARG A 83 -5.28 30.41 -8.30
N ILE A 84 -5.97 30.00 -9.38
CA ILE A 84 -5.39 29.21 -10.47
C ILE A 84 -5.56 30.03 -11.75
N GLU A 85 -4.46 30.45 -12.36
CA GLU A 85 -4.47 31.32 -13.52
C GLU A 85 -5.09 30.65 -14.76
N GLY A 86 -5.76 31.46 -15.58
CA GLY A 86 -6.51 30.98 -16.74
C GLY A 86 -7.87 30.34 -16.42
N THR A 87 -8.24 30.21 -15.15
CA THR A 87 -9.59 29.80 -14.74
C THR A 87 -10.54 30.99 -14.61
N ILE A 88 -11.85 30.70 -14.68
CA ILE A 88 -12.92 31.64 -14.32
C ILE A 88 -13.37 31.31 -12.89
N GLU A 89 -13.14 32.23 -11.96
CA GLU A 89 -13.55 32.08 -10.57
C GLU A 89 -15.06 32.30 -10.42
N LYS A 90 -15.79 31.26 -9.98
CA LYS A 90 -17.22 31.31 -9.67
C LYS A 90 -17.53 30.44 -8.46
N PRO A 91 -18.46 30.84 -7.57
CA PRO A 91 -18.92 29.95 -6.51
C PRO A 91 -19.47 28.63 -7.05
N PHE A 92 -19.31 27.53 -6.31
CA PHE A 92 -19.80 26.22 -6.78
C PHE A 92 -21.33 26.24 -7.00
N LEU A 93 -22.08 26.94 -6.15
CA LEU A 93 -23.52 27.13 -6.33
C LEU A 93 -23.86 27.77 -7.68
N TRP A 94 -23.09 28.77 -8.11
CA TRP A 94 -23.27 29.39 -9.42
C TRP A 94 -23.07 28.38 -10.55
N ALA A 95 -22.05 27.52 -10.44
CA ALA A 95 -21.80 26.47 -11.43
C ALA A 95 -22.96 25.45 -11.45
N CYS A 96 -23.51 25.09 -10.30
CA CYS A 96 -24.71 24.24 -10.21
C CYS A 96 -25.90 24.85 -10.96
N GLU A 97 -26.21 26.11 -10.69
CA GLU A 97 -27.38 26.81 -11.25
C GLU A 97 -27.22 27.16 -12.74
N ASN A 98 -25.99 27.43 -13.20
CA ASN A 98 -25.77 27.94 -14.55
C ASN A 98 -25.21 26.89 -15.52
N LEU A 99 -24.39 25.95 -15.02
CA LEU A 99 -23.74 24.93 -15.85
C LEU A 99 -24.37 23.54 -15.67
N LEU A 100 -24.89 23.22 -14.48
CA LEU A 100 -25.38 21.88 -14.11
C LEU A 100 -26.90 21.81 -13.89
N HIS A 101 -27.66 22.84 -14.28
CA HIS A 101 -29.12 22.91 -14.07
C HIS A 101 -29.94 21.93 -14.91
N LYS A 102 -29.34 21.33 -15.95
CA LYS A 102 -30.04 20.39 -16.83
C LYS A 102 -29.98 18.99 -16.24
N ASN A 103 -31.15 18.36 -16.14
CA ASN A 103 -31.23 16.91 -15.97
C ASN A 103 -30.73 16.24 -17.25
N LEU A 104 -29.46 15.87 -17.27
CA LEU A 104 -28.85 15.14 -18.37
C LEU A 104 -29.33 13.68 -18.33
N ASN A 105 -29.74 13.15 -19.48
CA ASN A 105 -29.84 11.71 -19.67
C ASN A 105 -28.41 11.15 -19.76
N LYS A 106 -27.82 10.85 -18.61
CA LYS A 106 -26.43 10.37 -18.53
C LYS A 106 -26.34 9.01 -19.24
N PRO A 107 -25.39 8.81 -20.17
CA PRO A 107 -25.23 7.53 -20.87
C PRO A 107 -24.57 6.46 -20.00
N PHE A 108 -24.44 6.70 -18.70
CA PHE A 108 -23.87 5.75 -17.76
C PHE A 108 -24.95 4.76 -17.37
N GLU A 109 -24.65 3.48 -17.51
CA GLU A 109 -25.49 2.43 -16.98
C GLU A 109 -25.65 2.67 -15.47
N LYS A 110 -26.91 2.72 -15.02
CA LYS A 110 -27.20 2.88 -13.61
C LYS A 110 -26.68 1.64 -12.89
N LEU A 111 -25.74 1.83 -11.97
CA LEU A 111 -25.25 0.75 -11.13
C LEU A 111 -26.37 0.33 -10.18
N GLU A 112 -27.12 -0.69 -10.56
CA GLU A 112 -28.11 -1.28 -9.67
C GLU A 112 -27.38 -2.09 -8.58
N PRO A 113 -27.89 -2.06 -7.33
CA PRO A 113 -27.38 -2.92 -6.29
C PRO A 113 -27.40 -4.38 -6.76
N LEU A 114 -26.32 -5.10 -6.47
CA LEU A 114 -26.25 -6.53 -6.74
C LEU A 114 -27.44 -7.25 -6.09
N SER A 115 -27.96 -8.29 -6.74
CA SER A 115 -28.97 -9.15 -6.12
C SER A 115 -28.44 -9.71 -4.79
N LEU A 116 -29.34 -9.95 -3.83
CA LEU A 116 -28.96 -10.47 -2.51
C LEU A 116 -28.11 -11.75 -2.62
N ASN A 117 -28.44 -12.63 -3.56
CA ASN A 117 -27.69 -13.85 -3.82
C ASN A 117 -26.25 -13.56 -4.26
N LYS A 118 -26.06 -12.55 -5.13
CA LYS A 118 -24.73 -12.17 -5.60
C LYS A 118 -23.91 -11.49 -4.51
N GLN A 119 -24.54 -10.66 -3.67
CA GLN A 119 -23.89 -10.11 -2.49
C GLN A 119 -23.43 -11.22 -1.53
N ASN A 120 -24.30 -12.20 -1.25
CA ASN A 120 -23.98 -13.34 -0.39
C ASN A 120 -22.84 -14.20 -0.97
N GLU A 121 -22.83 -14.42 -2.30
CA GLU A 121 -21.73 -15.09 -2.99
C GLU A 121 -20.40 -14.36 -2.77
N PHE A 122 -20.37 -13.03 -2.91
CA PHE A 122 -19.16 -12.25 -2.72
C PHE A 122 -18.69 -12.21 -1.26
N LEU A 123 -19.62 -12.12 -0.29
CA LEU A 123 -19.29 -12.23 1.12
C LEU A 123 -18.63 -13.59 1.44
N LEU A 124 -19.21 -14.68 0.94
CA LEU A 124 -18.64 -16.03 1.13
C LEU A 124 -17.29 -16.20 0.44
N LYS A 125 -17.10 -15.64 -0.76
CA LYS A 125 -15.82 -15.66 -1.47
C LYS A 125 -14.75 -14.88 -0.72
N ALA A 126 -15.08 -13.72 -0.17
CA ALA A 126 -14.17 -12.94 0.66
C ALA A 126 -13.78 -13.74 1.92
N TYR A 127 -14.76 -14.30 2.61
CA TYR A 127 -14.54 -15.12 3.80
C TYR A 127 -13.66 -16.33 3.52
N TYR A 128 -13.92 -17.06 2.43
CA TYR A 128 -13.08 -18.17 1.97
C TYR A 128 -11.63 -17.75 1.74
N LYS A 129 -11.40 -16.62 1.06
CA LYS A 129 -10.04 -16.12 0.82
C LYS A 129 -9.31 -15.81 2.12
N VAL A 130 -9.98 -15.17 3.08
CA VAL A 130 -9.38 -14.86 4.39
C VAL A 130 -9.06 -16.15 5.16
N CYS A 131 -10.01 -17.09 5.26
CA CYS A 131 -9.76 -18.38 5.92
C CYS A 131 -8.62 -19.17 5.26
N LYS A 132 -8.57 -19.17 3.92
CA LYS A 132 -7.49 -19.80 3.17
C LYS A 132 -6.13 -19.16 3.49
N SER A 133 -6.07 -17.83 3.57
CA SER A 133 -4.83 -17.11 3.89
C SER A 133 -4.38 -17.36 5.34
N ILE A 134 -5.30 -17.41 6.30
CA ILE A 134 -5.00 -17.80 7.70
C ILE A 134 -4.40 -19.21 7.73
N LYS A 135 -5.00 -20.16 7.00
CA LYS A 135 -4.48 -21.52 6.90
C LYS A 135 -3.09 -21.54 6.25
N HIS A 136 -2.90 -20.80 5.17
CA HIS A 136 -1.62 -20.68 4.50
C HIS A 136 -0.53 -20.15 5.45
N CYS A 137 -0.80 -19.09 6.22
CA CYS A 137 0.13 -18.58 7.23
C CYS A 137 0.55 -19.66 8.24
N ARG A 138 -0.40 -20.46 8.74
CA ARG A 138 -0.13 -21.54 9.70
C ARG A 138 0.70 -22.67 9.10
N ASP A 139 0.34 -23.11 7.90
CA ASP A 139 1.00 -24.21 7.23
C ASP A 139 2.42 -23.80 6.83
N PHE A 140 2.60 -22.60 6.29
CA PHE A 140 3.91 -22.09 5.91
C PHE A 140 4.79 -21.79 7.13
N ASN A 141 4.25 -21.25 8.24
CA ASN A 141 5.03 -21.08 9.47
C ASN A 141 5.63 -22.40 9.98
N LYS A 142 4.91 -23.53 9.86
CA LYS A 142 5.48 -24.84 10.22
C LYS A 142 6.64 -25.24 9.32
N ILE A 143 6.51 -25.00 8.02
CA ILE A 143 7.58 -25.26 7.04
C ILE A 143 8.80 -24.40 7.37
N LEU A 144 8.57 -23.11 7.62
CA LEU A 144 9.61 -22.14 7.94
C LEU A 144 10.35 -22.49 9.24
N SER A 145 9.63 -22.85 10.31
CA SER A 145 10.25 -23.28 11.57
C SER A 145 11.12 -24.53 11.39
N ASN A 146 10.63 -25.52 10.64
CA ASN A 146 11.42 -26.72 10.35
C ASN A 146 12.65 -26.41 9.50
N ASP A 147 12.53 -25.60 8.45
CA ASP A 147 13.68 -25.19 7.63
C ASP A 147 14.70 -24.41 8.48
N PHE A 148 14.23 -23.51 9.35
CA PHE A 148 15.08 -22.70 10.22
C PHE A 148 15.86 -23.58 11.20
N GLU A 149 15.21 -24.47 11.94
CA GLU A 149 15.88 -25.38 12.88
C GLU A 149 16.93 -26.26 12.17
N ASN A 150 16.62 -26.73 10.96
CA ASN A 150 17.54 -27.51 10.15
C ASN A 150 18.77 -26.69 9.73
N ILE A 151 18.59 -25.47 9.20
CA ILE A 151 19.70 -24.61 8.77
C ILE A 151 20.51 -24.14 9.98
N GLN A 152 19.84 -23.76 11.07
CA GLN A 152 20.48 -23.29 12.30
C GLN A 152 21.35 -24.38 12.94
N SER A 153 20.88 -25.64 12.96
CA SER A 153 21.69 -26.75 13.48
C SER A 153 22.94 -27.02 12.64
N ILE A 154 22.84 -26.91 11.31
CA ILE A 154 24.00 -26.99 10.40
C ILE A 154 24.96 -25.83 10.70
N TYR A 155 24.43 -24.60 10.80
CA TYR A 155 25.22 -23.40 11.08
C TYR A 155 26.02 -23.50 12.39
N LEU A 156 25.39 -23.96 13.47
CA LEU A 156 26.04 -24.15 14.76
C LEU A 156 27.13 -25.25 14.74
N SER A 157 27.07 -26.16 13.76
CA SER A 157 28.02 -27.26 13.60
C SER A 157 29.16 -26.94 12.62
N LEU A 158 29.21 -25.73 12.06
CA LEU A 158 30.23 -25.34 11.07
C LEU A 158 31.63 -25.32 11.71
N ASN A 159 32.54 -26.11 11.16
CA ASN A 159 33.92 -26.29 11.64
C ASN A 159 34.94 -26.24 10.49
N GLU A 160 35.03 -25.12 9.77
CA GLU A 160 35.91 -24.91 8.59
C GLU A 160 35.79 -25.94 7.45
N LYS A 161 34.98 -27.00 7.61
CA LYS A 161 34.74 -28.03 6.61
C LYS A 161 33.77 -27.52 5.56
N GLU A 162 34.25 -27.49 4.33
CA GLU A 162 33.52 -27.05 3.14
C GLU A 162 32.21 -27.81 2.90
N GLU A 163 32.13 -29.08 3.33
CA GLU A 163 30.93 -29.93 3.18
C GLU A 163 29.70 -29.37 3.92
N TYR A 164 29.86 -28.94 5.18
CA TYR A 164 28.76 -28.38 5.96
C TYR A 164 28.32 -27.02 5.43
N LEU A 165 29.26 -26.24 4.88
CA LEU A 165 28.97 -24.97 4.23
C LEU A 165 28.08 -25.16 3.00
N ASN A 166 28.47 -26.08 2.11
CA ASN A 166 27.71 -26.41 0.91
C ASN A 166 26.30 -26.94 1.27
N LEU A 167 26.20 -27.75 2.32
CA LEU A 167 24.92 -28.23 2.81
C LEU A 167 24.02 -27.09 3.32
N ALA A 168 24.58 -26.13 4.08
CA ALA A 168 23.81 -24.97 4.54
C ALA A 168 23.29 -24.14 3.37
N ILE A 169 24.14 -23.87 2.37
CA ILE A 169 23.76 -23.13 1.16
C ILE A 169 22.64 -23.86 0.41
N GLU A 170 22.75 -25.17 0.19
CA GLU A 170 21.71 -25.96 -0.49
C GLU A 170 20.36 -25.89 0.24
N LYS A 171 20.37 -25.93 1.58
CA LYS A 171 19.16 -25.82 2.39
C LYS A 171 18.55 -24.42 2.32
N ILE A 172 19.38 -23.38 2.34
CA ILE A 172 18.96 -21.99 2.18
C ILE A 172 18.33 -21.78 0.79
N ASP A 173 18.96 -22.26 -0.28
CA ASP A 173 18.42 -22.14 -1.64
C ASP A 173 17.06 -22.84 -1.77
N LYS A 174 16.90 -24.01 -1.15
CA LYS A 174 15.60 -24.70 -1.07
C LYS A 174 14.55 -23.87 -0.34
N PHE A 175 14.92 -23.16 0.72
CA PHE A 175 14.03 -22.24 1.41
C PHE A 175 13.67 -21.03 0.54
N LYS A 176 14.65 -20.36 -0.08
CA LYS A 176 14.43 -19.21 -0.98
C LYS A 176 13.47 -19.54 -2.11
N ASN A 177 13.64 -20.70 -2.76
CA ASN A 177 12.75 -21.15 -3.82
C ASN A 177 11.28 -21.27 -3.38
N LYS A 178 11.00 -21.58 -2.11
CA LYS A 178 9.63 -21.62 -1.57
C LYS A 178 9.06 -20.21 -1.43
N LEU A 179 9.87 -19.24 -0.99
CA LEU A 179 9.46 -17.83 -0.87
C LEU A 179 9.28 -17.13 -2.21
N GLU A 180 10.09 -17.49 -3.21
CA GLU A 180 10.05 -16.87 -4.53
C GLU A 180 8.97 -17.47 -5.45
N ASP A 181 8.30 -18.55 -5.04
CA ASP A 181 7.14 -19.10 -5.76
C ASP A 181 5.93 -18.16 -5.62
N ILE A 182 5.83 -17.18 -6.53
CA ILE A 182 4.77 -16.16 -6.59
C ILE A 182 3.37 -16.80 -6.59
N LYS A 183 3.19 -17.98 -7.21
CA LYS A 183 1.87 -18.62 -7.27
C LYS A 183 1.45 -19.13 -5.90
N GLN A 184 2.39 -19.67 -5.13
CA GLN A 184 2.12 -20.15 -3.78
C GLN A 184 2.04 -19.00 -2.78
N MET A 185 2.88 -17.97 -2.93
CA MET A 185 3.01 -16.84 -2.00
C MET A 185 2.10 -15.66 -2.30
N GLN A 186 1.16 -15.78 -3.24
CA GLN A 186 0.39 -14.64 -3.76
C GLN A 186 -0.29 -13.79 -2.67
N ASP A 187 -0.86 -14.41 -1.63
CA ASP A 187 -1.55 -13.71 -0.53
C ASP A 187 -0.61 -13.17 0.56
N LEU A 188 0.66 -13.58 0.54
CA LEU A 188 1.72 -13.09 1.43
C LEU A 188 2.71 -12.17 0.72
N TYR A 189 2.62 -12.05 -0.61
CA TYR A 189 3.60 -11.32 -1.41
C TYR A 189 3.72 -9.85 -1.01
N GLU A 190 2.58 -9.18 -0.80
CA GLU A 190 2.56 -7.75 -0.42
C GLU A 190 3.25 -7.49 0.93
N ILE A 191 3.19 -8.43 1.88
CA ILE A 191 3.82 -8.25 3.19
C ILE A 191 5.30 -8.68 3.20
N LEU A 192 5.71 -9.54 2.27
CA LEU A 192 7.08 -10.08 2.21
C LEU A 192 7.95 -9.37 1.19
N SER A 193 7.39 -8.76 0.15
CA SER A 193 8.14 -8.14 -0.95
C SER A 193 9.06 -7.00 -0.47
N PRO A 194 8.60 -6.02 0.35
CA PRO A 194 9.48 -4.99 0.88
C PRO A 194 10.61 -5.57 1.76
N LEU A 195 10.30 -6.60 2.55
CA LEU A 195 11.27 -7.29 3.40
C LEU A 195 12.34 -7.99 2.54
N LEU A 196 11.94 -8.67 1.46
CA LEU A 196 12.84 -9.32 0.52
C LEU A 196 13.77 -8.30 -0.16
N ILE A 197 13.23 -7.14 -0.57
CA ILE A 197 14.04 -6.08 -1.18
C ILE A 197 15.09 -5.57 -0.18
N GLN A 198 14.69 -5.30 1.06
CA GLN A 198 15.62 -4.85 2.11
C GLN A 198 16.71 -5.90 2.37
N PHE A 199 16.33 -7.18 2.42
CA PHE A 199 17.25 -8.29 2.61
C PHE A 199 18.26 -8.40 1.45
N GLU A 200 17.82 -8.32 0.20
CA GLU A 200 18.71 -8.37 -0.97
C GLU A 200 19.69 -7.17 -0.99
N LEU A 201 19.26 -5.99 -0.53
CA LEU A 201 20.16 -4.85 -0.35
C LEU A 201 21.23 -5.09 0.73
N ASN A 202 20.89 -5.79 1.82
CA ASN A 202 21.88 -6.21 2.82
C ASN A 202 22.85 -7.25 2.25
N LEU A 203 22.34 -8.27 1.54
CA LEU A 203 23.15 -9.28 0.90
C LEU A 203 24.15 -8.70 -0.11
N ALA A 204 23.74 -7.68 -0.86
CA ALA A 204 24.63 -7.00 -1.82
C ALA A 204 25.93 -6.51 -1.16
N ARG A 205 25.87 -6.06 0.10
CA ARG A 205 27.05 -5.64 0.87
C ARG A 205 28.01 -6.80 1.15
N ILE A 206 27.47 -7.99 1.39
CA ILE A 206 28.26 -9.22 1.59
C ILE A 206 28.89 -9.63 0.26
N TYR A 207 28.13 -9.62 -0.84
CA TYR A 207 28.63 -10.04 -2.15
C TYR A 207 29.84 -9.24 -2.63
N VAL A 208 29.90 -7.93 -2.36
CA VAL A 208 31.02 -7.06 -2.77
C VAL A 208 32.27 -7.19 -1.90
N LEU A 209 32.23 -7.95 -0.80
CA LEU A 209 33.44 -8.26 -0.02
C LEU A 209 34.44 -9.03 -0.89
N ASN A 210 35.71 -8.60 -0.87
CA ASN A 210 36.78 -9.15 -1.68
C ASN A 210 37.75 -9.98 -0.81
N PRO A 211 37.46 -11.27 -0.55
CA PRO A 211 38.28 -12.11 0.31
C PRO A 211 39.68 -12.29 -0.28
N LYS A 212 40.71 -12.20 0.57
CA LYS A 212 42.13 -12.35 0.16
C LYS A 212 42.70 -13.70 0.54
N THR A 213 42.11 -14.34 1.55
CA THR A 213 42.51 -15.65 2.04
C THR A 213 41.36 -16.65 1.96
N LYS A 214 41.67 -17.95 2.15
CA LYS A 214 40.63 -18.98 2.29
C LYS A 214 39.77 -18.77 3.53
N GLU A 215 40.38 -18.27 4.61
CA GLU A 215 39.68 -17.92 5.85
C GLU A 215 38.71 -16.75 5.63
N ASP A 216 39.11 -15.72 4.87
CA ASP A 216 38.22 -14.61 4.51
C ASP A 216 37.03 -15.11 3.68
N ALA A 217 37.27 -16.02 2.74
CA ALA A 217 36.22 -16.61 1.92
C ALA A 217 35.25 -17.45 2.77
N PHE A 218 35.77 -18.23 3.72
CA PHE A 218 34.96 -18.98 4.67
C PHE A 218 34.11 -18.04 5.54
N ASN A 219 34.72 -17.02 6.14
CA ASN A 219 34.03 -16.01 6.96
C ASN A 219 32.97 -15.24 6.19
N LYS A 220 33.22 -14.91 4.91
CA LYS A 220 32.23 -14.31 4.01
C LYS A 220 31.01 -15.21 3.86
N SER A 221 31.20 -16.52 3.70
CA SER A 221 30.10 -17.48 3.58
C SER A 221 29.35 -17.67 4.91
N ILE A 222 30.04 -17.65 6.05
CA ILE A 222 29.41 -17.62 7.39
C ILE A 222 28.49 -16.40 7.53
N LEU A 223 28.97 -15.22 7.13
CA LEU A 223 28.18 -13.98 7.17
C LEU A 223 26.94 -14.08 6.26
N TRP A 224 27.10 -14.65 5.06
CA TRP A 224 25.98 -14.89 4.15
C TRP A 224 24.93 -15.82 4.77
N ILE A 225 25.34 -16.93 5.39
CA ILE A 225 24.41 -17.87 6.07
C ILE A 225 23.69 -17.18 7.23
N LYS A 226 24.43 -16.40 8.03
CA LYS A 226 23.89 -15.66 9.17
C LYS A 226 22.81 -14.66 8.73
N GLU A 227 23.06 -13.88 7.67
CA GLU A 227 22.07 -12.93 7.15
C GLU A 227 20.78 -13.64 6.69
N HIS A 228 20.89 -14.85 6.10
CA HIS A 228 19.71 -15.64 5.73
C HIS A 228 18.94 -16.16 6.95
N LEU A 229 19.62 -16.57 8.03
CA LEU A 229 18.97 -16.96 9.27
C LEU A 229 18.20 -15.80 9.90
N GLU A 230 18.80 -14.60 9.95
CA GLU A 230 18.13 -13.39 10.44
C GLU A 230 16.90 -13.03 9.56
N PHE A 231 17.03 -13.17 8.24
CA PHE A 231 15.91 -12.99 7.31
C PHE A 231 14.77 -13.99 7.56
N MET A 232 15.07 -15.26 7.83
CA MET A 232 14.06 -16.28 8.16
C MET A 232 13.26 -15.91 9.42
N GLU A 233 13.92 -15.38 10.45
CA GLU A 233 13.25 -14.91 11.66
C GLU A 233 12.32 -13.72 11.38
N LEU A 234 12.76 -12.78 10.53
CA LEU A 234 11.93 -11.65 10.12
C LEU A 234 10.71 -12.12 9.32
N VAL A 235 10.88 -13.06 8.38
CA VAL A 235 9.78 -13.68 7.63
C VAL A 235 8.78 -14.33 8.59
N TYR A 236 9.27 -15.06 9.60
CA TYR A 236 8.42 -15.68 10.62
C TYR A 236 7.57 -14.63 11.35
N GLY A 237 8.21 -13.53 11.78
CA GLY A 237 7.53 -12.42 12.45
C GLY A 237 6.42 -11.81 11.60
N HIS A 238 6.68 -11.57 10.31
CA HIS A 238 5.69 -10.98 9.38
C HIS A 238 4.51 -11.91 9.14
N ILE A 239 4.76 -13.20 8.92
CA ILE A 239 3.69 -14.19 8.69
C ILE A 239 2.84 -14.36 9.96
N LYS A 240 3.46 -14.33 11.14
CA LYS A 240 2.72 -14.35 12.40
C LYS A 240 1.87 -13.11 12.61
N ALA A 241 2.40 -11.92 12.28
CA ALA A 241 1.66 -10.66 12.36
C ALA A 241 0.46 -10.68 11.40
N GLN A 242 0.63 -11.18 10.18
CA GLN A 242 -0.44 -11.34 9.20
C GLN A 242 -1.52 -12.31 9.68
N GLU A 243 -1.14 -13.49 10.20
CA GLU A 243 -2.08 -14.45 10.77
C GLU A 243 -2.97 -13.78 11.83
N ASN A 244 -2.34 -13.08 12.78
CA ASN A 244 -3.03 -12.40 13.87
C ASN A 244 -3.96 -11.29 13.35
N ALA A 245 -3.50 -10.49 12.38
CA ALA A 245 -4.29 -9.44 11.76
C ALA A 245 -5.52 -10.01 11.05
N LEU A 246 -5.37 -11.09 10.30
CA LEU A 246 -6.49 -11.75 9.61
C LEU A 246 -7.50 -12.33 10.61
N ILE A 247 -7.03 -13.02 11.66
CA ILE A 247 -7.91 -13.58 12.71
C ILE A 247 -8.68 -12.47 13.43
N LYS A 248 -8.02 -11.36 13.76
CA LYS A 248 -8.67 -10.24 14.46
C LYS A 248 -9.75 -9.58 13.59
N ASN A 249 -9.45 -9.38 12.31
CA ASN A 249 -10.29 -8.56 11.42
C ASN A 249 -11.33 -9.36 10.62
N ILE A 250 -11.37 -10.70 10.73
CA ILE A 250 -12.42 -11.51 10.09
C ILE A 250 -13.78 -11.40 10.81
N LEU A 251 -13.80 -11.00 12.09
CA LEU A 251 -15.00 -11.01 12.93
C LEU A 251 -16.20 -10.22 12.35
N PRO A 252 -16.05 -8.99 11.83
CA PRO A 252 -17.18 -8.26 11.25
C PRO A 252 -17.76 -8.96 10.02
N LEU A 253 -16.91 -9.64 9.24
CA LEU A 253 -17.36 -10.43 8.09
C LEU A 253 -18.15 -11.67 8.54
N GLU A 254 -17.72 -12.33 9.62
CA GLU A 254 -18.43 -13.46 10.22
C GLU A 254 -19.80 -13.04 10.77
N GLU A 255 -19.87 -11.93 11.49
CA GLU A 255 -21.13 -11.36 11.98
C GLU A 255 -22.08 -11.07 10.82
N LYS A 256 -21.57 -10.44 9.74
CA LYS A 256 -22.38 -10.17 8.55
C LYS A 256 -22.91 -11.44 7.89
N LEU A 257 -22.11 -12.50 7.83
CA LEU A 257 -22.53 -13.79 7.27
C LEU A 257 -23.60 -14.48 8.12
N LYS A 258 -23.50 -14.39 9.45
CA LYS A 258 -24.52 -14.88 10.40
C LYS A 258 -25.84 -14.12 10.27
N GLU A 259 -25.78 -12.79 10.17
CA GLU A 259 -26.97 -11.96 9.89
C GLU A 259 -27.69 -12.37 8.60
N ARG A 260 -26.91 -12.82 7.59
CA ARG A 260 -27.43 -13.35 6.32
C ARG A 260 -27.89 -14.82 6.39
N LYS A 261 -27.79 -15.47 7.56
CA LYS A 261 -28.13 -16.89 7.80
C LYS A 261 -27.30 -17.85 6.93
N LEU A 262 -26.01 -17.56 6.76
CA LEU A 262 -25.08 -18.33 5.92
C LEU A 262 -24.16 -19.27 6.71
N ASP A 263 -24.49 -19.57 7.98
CA ASP A 263 -23.70 -20.36 8.92
C ASP A 263 -23.23 -21.70 8.36
N LYS A 264 -24.15 -22.43 7.70
CA LYS A 264 -23.85 -23.72 7.03
C LYS A 264 -22.69 -23.61 6.04
N TRP A 265 -22.61 -22.49 5.31
CA TRP A 265 -21.54 -22.25 4.33
C TRP A 265 -20.24 -21.82 5.02
N MET A 266 -20.33 -21.05 6.11
CA MET A 266 -19.17 -20.70 6.91
C MET A 266 -18.48 -21.94 7.50
N GLU A 267 -19.26 -22.88 8.03
CA GLU A 267 -18.74 -24.16 8.56
C GLU A 267 -18.05 -24.97 7.46
N ARG A 268 -18.64 -25.01 6.26
CA ARG A 268 -18.05 -25.72 5.11
C ARG A 268 -16.72 -25.12 4.67
N VAL A 269 -16.56 -23.80 4.76
CA VAL A 269 -15.31 -23.11 4.42
C VAL A 269 -14.21 -23.34 5.46
N ARG A 270 -14.59 -23.53 6.74
CA ARG A 270 -13.64 -23.78 7.83
C ARG A 270 -13.09 -25.20 7.89
N ARG A 271 -13.75 -26.16 7.24
CA ARG A 271 -13.25 -27.55 7.09
C ARG A 271 -12.16 -27.60 6.02
#